data_AF-A0A7K3ITL8-F1
#
_entry.id   AF-A0A7K3ITL8-F1
#
_cell.length_a   1.000
_cell.length_b   1.000
_cell.length_c   1.000
_cell.angle_alpha   90.00
_cell.angle_beta   90.00
_cell.angle_gamma   90.00
#
_symmetry.space_group_name_H-M   'P 1'
#
loop_
_entity.id
_entity.type
_entity.pdbx_description
1 polymer ?
#
loop_
_entity_poly.entity_id
_entity_poly.type
_entity_poly.pdbx_seq_one_letter_code
_entity_poly.pdbx_strand_id
1 'polypeptide(L)'
;MKLRRLNFLICFLTAFVFISSASAQPYTLTRDVLIQYTPLWKGERFPDGRPKVSDDIVSRMKYVSITEAWGSLRGMSDTEAAASAGARANTYTNQYYGGFKRLYDDVTICGRAATIQFMPYRPDVNSA
;
A
#
# COMPACT_ATOMS: atom_id res chain seq x y z
N MET A 1 -18.84 4.78 46.94
CA MET A 1 -19.14 3.63 46.02
C MET A 1 -19.39 4.03 44.56
N LYS A 2 -19.98 5.20 44.23
CA LYS A 2 -20.29 5.60 42.84
C LYS A 2 -19.05 5.85 41.96
N LEU A 3 -17.97 6.41 42.52
CA LEU A 3 -16.73 6.73 41.79
C LEU A 3 -15.95 5.48 41.32
N ARG A 4 -15.94 4.40 42.13
CA ARG A 4 -15.29 3.13 41.76
C ARG A 4 -16.04 2.41 40.63
N ARG A 5 -17.37 2.55 40.56
CA ARG A 5 -18.19 1.99 39.46
C ARG A 5 -18.00 2.77 38.15
N LEU A 6 -17.82 4.09 38.22
CA LEU A 6 -17.56 4.93 37.06
C LEU A 6 -16.18 4.63 36.44
N ASN A 7 -15.14 4.45 37.26
CA ASN A 7 -13.81 4.07 36.77
C ASN A 7 -13.80 2.68 36.12
N PHE A 8 -14.53 1.71 36.67
CA PHE A 8 -14.71 0.40 36.04
C PHE A 8 -15.40 0.50 34.67
N LEU A 9 -16.43 1.34 34.57
CA LEU A 9 -17.16 1.56 33.31
C LEU A 9 -16.26 2.21 32.24
N ILE A 10 -15.44 3.19 32.63
CA ILE A 10 -14.48 3.85 31.74
C ILE A 10 -13.43 2.84 31.25
N CYS A 11 -12.86 2.02 32.14
CA CYS A 11 -11.91 0.97 31.74
C CYS A 11 -12.54 -0.07 30.81
N PHE A 12 -13.81 -0.39 30.99
CA PHE A 12 -14.51 -1.33 30.12
C PHE A 12 -14.77 -0.73 28.73
N LEU A 13 -15.14 0.55 28.68
CA LEU A 13 -15.39 1.28 27.44
C LEU A 13 -14.10 1.48 26.63
N THR A 14 -12.98 1.82 27.29
CA THR A 14 -11.69 1.95 26.60
C THR A 14 -11.20 0.58 26.10
N ALA A 15 -11.33 -0.48 26.89
CA ALA A 15 -10.97 -1.84 26.46
C ALA A 15 -11.78 -2.29 25.23
N PHE A 16 -13.07 -1.96 25.15
CA PHE A 16 -13.92 -2.31 24.00
C PHE A 16 -13.48 -1.61 22.69
N VAL A 17 -13.01 -0.37 22.77
CA VAL A 17 -12.48 0.37 21.61
C VAL A 17 -11.19 -0.27 21.08
N PHE A 18 -10.32 -0.78 21.95
CA PHE A 18 -9.07 -1.43 21.54
C PHE A 18 -9.26 -2.82 20.92
N ILE A 19 -10.30 -3.57 21.29
CA ILE A 19 -10.58 -4.92 20.74
C ILE A 19 -10.97 -4.82 19.25
N SER A 20 -11.69 -3.78 18.85
CA SER A 20 -12.13 -3.59 17.45
C SER A 20 -10.98 -3.30 16.49
N SER A 21 -9.80 -2.86 16.97
CA SER A 21 -8.62 -2.64 16.12
C SER A 21 -7.89 -3.93 15.74
N ALA A 22 -8.13 -5.04 16.44
CA ALA A 22 -7.43 -6.30 16.21
C ALA A 22 -7.86 -7.02 14.92
N SER A 23 -9.08 -6.77 14.42
CA SER A 23 -9.61 -7.35 13.18
C SER A 23 -9.26 -6.55 11.92
N ALA A 24 -8.47 -5.47 12.04
CA ALA A 24 -8.22 -4.51 10.97
C ALA A 24 -7.00 -4.81 10.08
N GLN A 25 -6.33 -5.96 10.24
CA GLN A 25 -5.20 -6.37 9.41
C GLN A 25 -5.61 -7.47 8.43
N PRO A 26 -6.26 -7.14 7.30
CA PRO A 26 -6.54 -8.14 6.28
C PRO A 26 -5.23 -8.60 5.65
N TYR A 27 -4.90 -9.89 5.81
CA TYR A 27 -3.76 -10.53 5.12
C TYR A 27 -3.88 -10.45 3.59
N THR A 28 -5.11 -10.43 3.08
CA THR A 28 -5.42 -10.23 1.66
C THR A 28 -6.63 -9.32 1.54
N LEU A 29 -6.54 -8.31 0.68
CA LEU A 29 -7.67 -7.41 0.41
C LEU A 29 -8.69 -8.11 -0.51
N THR A 30 -9.97 -7.99 -0.18
CA THR A 30 -11.06 -8.46 -1.05
C THR A 30 -11.23 -7.53 -2.25
N ARG A 31 -11.93 -8.01 -3.28
CA ARG A 31 -12.21 -7.24 -4.50
C ARG A 31 -12.86 -5.89 -4.21
N ASP A 32 -13.90 -5.87 -3.38
CA ASP A 32 -14.67 -4.66 -3.09
C ASP A 32 -13.81 -3.64 -2.34
N VAL A 33 -12.97 -4.12 -1.41
CA VAL A 33 -12.01 -3.28 -0.69
C VAL A 33 -10.98 -2.70 -1.67
N LEU A 34 -10.44 -3.48 -2.60
CA LEU A 34 -9.50 -2.97 -3.61
C LEU A 34 -10.11 -1.87 -4.49
N ILE A 35 -11.38 -2.01 -4.86
CA ILE A 35 -12.10 -0.98 -5.62
C ILE A 35 -12.30 0.27 -4.75
N GLN A 36 -12.71 0.10 -3.49
CA GLN A 36 -12.89 1.19 -2.53
C GLN A 36 -11.60 1.99 -2.30
N TYR A 37 -10.45 1.31 -2.22
CA TYR A 37 -9.14 1.94 -1.99
C TYR A 37 -8.59 2.66 -3.23
N THR A 38 -9.13 2.38 -4.43
CA THR A 38 -8.66 2.97 -5.69
C THR A 38 -9.78 3.67 -6.47
N PRO A 39 -10.54 4.61 -5.84
CA PRO A 39 -11.76 5.17 -6.43
C PRO A 39 -11.48 6.08 -7.63
N LEU A 40 -10.28 6.66 -7.70
CA LEU A 40 -9.84 7.54 -8.78
C LEU A 40 -9.51 6.77 -10.06
N TRP A 41 -9.24 5.46 -10.00
CA TRP A 41 -8.92 4.67 -11.18
C TRP A 41 -10.17 4.37 -12.02
N LYS A 42 -10.18 4.85 -13.27
CA LYS A 42 -11.27 4.70 -14.24
C LYS A 42 -10.97 3.73 -15.40
N GLY A 43 -9.76 3.16 -15.43
CA GLY A 43 -9.35 2.23 -16.49
C GLY A 43 -9.82 0.78 -16.25
N GLU A 44 -9.31 -0.14 -17.08
CA GLU A 44 -9.55 -1.57 -16.93
C GLU A 44 -9.07 -2.07 -15.54
N ARG A 45 -9.71 -3.11 -15.02
CA ARG A 45 -9.34 -3.78 -13.77
C ARG A 45 -9.24 -5.28 -13.99
N PHE A 46 -8.41 -5.94 -13.20
CA PHE A 46 -8.39 -7.39 -13.14
C PHE A 46 -9.68 -7.94 -12.49
N PRO A 47 -9.99 -9.24 -12.67
CA PRO A 47 -11.16 -9.87 -12.03
C PRO A 47 -11.16 -9.79 -10.49
N ASP A 48 -10.01 -9.54 -9.87
CA ASP A 48 -9.87 -9.32 -8.42
C ASP A 48 -10.09 -7.86 -8.00
N GLY A 49 -10.40 -6.95 -8.93
CA GLY A 49 -10.64 -5.52 -8.64
C GLY A 49 -9.42 -4.61 -8.71
N ARG A 50 -8.21 -5.15 -8.84
CA ARG A 50 -6.99 -4.33 -8.93
C ARG A 50 -6.96 -3.48 -10.21
N PRO A 51 -6.54 -2.22 -10.14
CA PRO A 51 -6.22 -1.42 -11.32
C PRO A 51 -5.30 -2.16 -12.30
N LYS A 52 -5.66 -2.22 -13.58
CA LYS A 52 -4.85 -2.85 -14.62
C LYS A 52 -4.27 -1.79 -15.55
N VAL A 53 -2.96 -1.55 -15.39
CA VAL A 53 -2.17 -0.78 -16.38
C VAL A 53 -2.14 -1.57 -17.69
N SER A 54 -2.27 -0.93 -18.86
CA SER A 54 -2.28 -1.59 -20.16
C SER A 54 -0.92 -2.21 -20.53
N ASP A 55 -0.91 -3.25 -21.37
CA ASP A 55 0.33 -3.90 -21.82
C ASP A 55 1.21 -2.96 -22.67
N ASP A 56 0.58 -2.07 -23.45
CA ASP A 56 1.29 -1.04 -24.21
C ASP A 56 2.19 -0.18 -23.30
N ILE A 57 1.65 0.33 -22.20
CA ILE A 57 2.41 1.16 -21.25
C ILE A 57 3.60 0.37 -20.70
N VAL A 58 3.37 -0.88 -20.28
CA VAL A 58 4.44 -1.75 -19.75
C VAL A 58 5.52 -2.01 -20.81
N SER A 59 5.14 -2.17 -22.07
CA SER A 59 6.09 -2.42 -23.16
C SER A 59 7.00 -1.21 -23.43
N ARG A 60 6.44 0.01 -23.40
CA ARG A 60 7.18 1.26 -23.62
C ARG A 60 8.05 1.64 -22.43
N MET A 61 7.62 1.31 -21.21
CA MET A 61 8.39 1.59 -20.00
C MET A 61 9.74 0.86 -19.94
N LYS A 62 9.95 -0.20 -20.75
CA LYS A 62 11.26 -0.84 -20.90
C LYS A 62 12.35 0.09 -21.45
N TYR A 63 11.97 1.15 -22.17
CA TYR A 63 12.90 2.11 -22.76
C TYR A 63 13.12 3.36 -21.90
N VAL A 64 12.43 3.46 -20.76
CA VAL A 64 12.51 4.62 -19.86
C VAL A 64 13.55 4.34 -18.78
N SER A 65 14.46 5.28 -18.56
CA SER A 65 15.45 5.16 -17.47
C SER A 65 14.78 5.32 -16.10
N ILE A 66 15.33 4.66 -15.07
CA ILE A 66 14.79 4.77 -13.70
C ILE A 66 14.83 6.24 -13.21
N THR A 67 15.87 6.99 -13.58
CA THR A 67 16.02 8.41 -13.24
C THR A 67 14.91 9.26 -13.84
N GLU A 68 14.55 9.01 -15.10
CA GLU A 68 13.47 9.72 -15.78
C GLU A 68 12.11 9.38 -15.16
N ALA A 69 11.83 8.09 -14.94
CA ALA A 69 10.61 7.65 -14.29
C ALA A 69 10.45 8.25 -12.88
N TRP A 70 11.52 8.26 -12.08
CA TRP A 70 11.54 8.88 -10.76
C TRP A 70 11.39 10.40 -10.81
N GLY A 71 12.02 11.06 -11.78
CA GLY A 71 11.89 12.49 -12.02
C GLY A 71 10.45 12.89 -12.33
N SER A 72 9.76 12.13 -13.19
CA SER A 72 8.34 12.35 -13.49
C SER A 72 7.47 12.22 -12.23
N LEU A 73 7.66 11.17 -11.43
CA LEU A 73 6.87 10.93 -10.21
C LEU A 73 7.08 12.03 -9.15
N ARG A 74 8.30 12.53 -9.01
CA ARG A 74 8.61 13.63 -8.08
C ARG A 74 8.01 14.97 -8.49
N GLY A 75 7.82 15.19 -9.79
CA GLY A 75 7.16 16.38 -10.32
C GLY A 75 5.63 16.34 -10.25
N MET A 76 5.05 15.16 -10.03
CA MET A 76 3.60 15.00 -9.86
C MET A 76 3.20 15.32 -8.41
N SER A 77 2.19 16.17 -8.25
CA SER A 77 1.50 16.39 -6.98
C SER A 77 0.01 16.05 -7.11
N ASP A 78 -0.54 15.36 -6.12
CA ASP A 78 -1.99 15.20 -5.92
C ASP A 78 -2.58 16.54 -5.44
N THR A 79 -2.86 17.45 -6.37
CA THR A 79 -3.50 18.75 -6.07
C THR A 79 -4.86 18.66 -5.37
N GLU A 80 -5.41 17.45 -5.17
CA GLU A 80 -6.69 17.19 -4.48
C GLU A 80 -6.56 16.67 -3.03
N ALA A 81 -5.37 16.24 -2.58
CA ALA A 81 -5.20 15.86 -1.18
C ALA A 81 -4.98 17.14 -0.37
N ALA A 82 -5.99 17.54 0.41
CA ALA A 82 -5.93 18.71 1.27
C ALA A 82 -4.59 18.75 2.00
N ALA A 83 -3.77 19.75 1.67
CA ALA A 83 -2.53 20.03 2.37
C ALA A 83 -2.89 20.22 3.84
N SER A 84 -2.65 19.19 4.66
CA SER A 84 -2.75 19.32 6.10
C SER A 84 -1.77 20.42 6.49
N ALA A 85 -2.27 21.50 7.09
CA ALA A 85 -1.56 22.74 7.34
C ALA A 85 -0.10 22.50 7.78
N GLY A 86 0.85 22.78 6.87
CA GLY A 86 2.30 22.59 7.07
C GLY A 86 2.96 21.50 6.22
N ALA A 87 2.21 20.72 5.43
CA ALA A 87 2.76 19.66 4.60
C ALA A 87 3.35 20.18 3.28
N ARG A 88 4.57 19.73 2.94
CA ARG A 88 5.17 19.86 1.60
C ARG A 88 4.18 19.31 0.56
N ALA A 89 4.13 19.89 -0.64
CA ALA A 89 3.35 19.36 -1.75
C ALA A 89 3.46 17.83 -1.77
N ASN A 90 2.32 17.15 -1.64
CA ASN A 90 2.23 15.70 -1.58
C ASN A 90 2.69 15.18 -2.96
N THR A 91 3.95 14.75 -3.01
CA THR A 91 4.65 14.34 -4.22
C THR A 91 5.10 12.90 -4.03
N TYR A 92 5.20 12.13 -5.10
CA TYR A 92 5.59 10.72 -5.04
C TYR A 92 7.11 10.57 -4.86
N THR A 93 7.60 10.93 -3.67
CA THR A 93 9.04 11.05 -3.37
C THR A 93 9.73 9.71 -3.09
N ASN A 94 9.03 8.77 -2.45
CA ASN A 94 9.57 7.49 -1.98
C ASN A 94 9.37 6.34 -3.00
N GLN A 95 9.70 6.59 -4.27
CA GLN A 95 9.47 5.65 -5.38
C GLN A 95 10.75 5.01 -5.95
N TYR A 96 11.89 5.23 -5.29
CA TYR A 96 13.19 4.71 -5.73
C TYR A 96 13.89 3.97 -4.60
N TYR A 97 14.47 2.82 -4.93
CA TYR A 97 15.32 2.04 -4.03
C TYR A 97 16.57 1.57 -4.80
N GLY A 98 17.74 2.08 -4.40
CA GLY A 98 19.02 1.81 -5.07
C GLY A 98 19.78 0.58 -4.57
N GLY A 99 19.23 -0.17 -3.60
CA GLY A 99 19.92 -1.33 -3.01
C GLY A 99 19.84 -2.61 -3.85
N PHE A 100 19.00 -2.65 -4.88
CA PHE A 100 18.88 -3.82 -5.76
C PHE A 100 20.13 -3.97 -6.63
N LYS A 101 20.65 -5.20 -6.72
CA LYS A 101 21.77 -5.56 -7.58
C LYS A 101 21.25 -6.28 -8.82
N ARG A 102 21.80 -5.93 -9.98
CA ARG A 102 21.51 -6.63 -11.23
C ARG A 102 22.26 -7.97 -11.24
N LEU A 103 21.58 -9.02 -11.69
CA LEU A 103 22.20 -10.32 -11.95
C LEU A 103 22.74 -10.41 -13.38
N TYR A 104 22.05 -9.75 -14.33
CA TYR A 104 22.42 -9.66 -15.74
C TYR A 104 22.40 -8.19 -16.16
N ASP A 105 23.42 -7.74 -16.90
CA ASP A 105 23.57 -6.33 -17.28
C ASP A 105 22.78 -5.94 -18.54
N ASP A 106 22.44 -6.92 -19.38
CA ASP A 106 21.73 -6.77 -20.64
C ASP A 106 20.20 -6.96 -20.53
N VAL A 107 19.70 -7.20 -19.31
CA VAL A 107 18.27 -7.47 -19.07
C VAL A 107 17.61 -6.30 -18.34
N THR A 108 16.68 -5.63 -19.02
CA THR A 108 15.78 -4.64 -18.40
C THR A 108 14.49 -5.31 -17.92
N ILE A 109 14.21 -5.20 -16.62
CA ILE A 109 12.98 -5.72 -16.00
C ILE A 109 11.96 -4.58 -15.88
N CYS A 110 10.83 -4.72 -16.56
CA CYS A 110 9.67 -3.85 -16.41
C CYS A 110 8.40 -4.71 -16.44
N GLY A 111 7.46 -4.42 -15.53
CA GLY A 111 6.25 -5.22 -15.38
C GLY A 111 5.30 -4.65 -14.33
N ARG A 112 4.18 -5.35 -14.15
CA ARG A 112 3.23 -5.08 -13.07
C ARG A 112 3.70 -5.81 -11.81
N ALA A 113 3.77 -5.10 -10.68
CA ALA A 113 4.22 -5.70 -9.44
C ALA A 113 3.24 -6.78 -8.94
N ALA A 114 3.77 -7.96 -8.63
CA ALA A 114 3.10 -8.98 -7.83
C ALA A 114 3.82 -9.05 -6.48
N THR A 115 3.20 -8.50 -5.45
CA THR A 115 3.79 -8.42 -4.11
C THR A 115 3.54 -9.72 -3.36
N ILE A 116 4.61 -10.28 -2.79
CA ILE A 116 4.54 -11.46 -1.92
C ILE A 116 5.24 -11.09 -0.61
N GLN A 117 4.68 -11.54 0.51
CA GLN A 117 5.27 -11.38 1.83
C GLN A 117 5.69 -12.75 2.34
N PHE A 118 6.94 -12.85 2.80
CA PHE A 118 7.46 -14.02 3.49
C PHE A 118 7.60 -13.71 4.98
N MET A 119 7.41 -14.73 5.81
CA MET A 119 7.71 -14.68 7.24
C MET A 119 8.65 -15.83 7.59
N PRO A 120 9.54 -15.69 8.58
CA PRO A 120 10.36 -16.79 9.04
C PRO A 120 9.49 -17.99 9.44
N TYR A 121 10.02 -19.19 9.23
CA TYR A 121 9.34 -20.40 9.68
C TYR A 121 9.19 -20.37 11.21
N ARG A 122 7.95 -20.55 11.67
CA ARG A 122 7.57 -20.56 13.07
C ARG A 122 6.95 -21.93 13.39
N PRO A 123 7.72 -22.89 13.95
CA PRO A 123 7.19 -24.22 14.23
C PRO A 123 6.00 -24.17 15.17
N ASP A 124 5.96 -23.19 16.08
CA ASP A 124 4.87 -22.94 17.03
C ASP A 124 3.55 -22.48 16.40
N VAL A 125 3.57 -21.91 15.19
CA VAL A 125 2.37 -21.47 14.45
C VAL A 125 1.96 -22.49 13.39
N ASN A 126 2.93 -23.20 12.82
CA ASN A 126 2.71 -24.08 11.67
C ASN A 126 2.34 -25.54 12.04
N SER A 127 2.38 -25.92 13.31
CA SER A 127 2.07 -27.27 13.79
C SER A 127 0.65 -27.46 14.32
N ALA A 128 -0.21 -26.44 14.22
CA ALA A 128 -1.60 -26.48 14.65
C ALA A 128 -2.57 -26.83 13.51
#